data_AF-A0A0W0VB86-F1
#
_entry.id   AF-A0A0W0VB86-F1
#
_cell.length_a   1.000
_cell.length_b   1.000
_cell.length_c   1.000
_cell.angle_alpha   90.00
_cell.angle_beta   90.00
_cell.angle_gamma   90.00
#
_symmetry.space_group_name_H-M   'P 1'
#
loop_
_entity.id
_entity.type
_entity.pdbx_description
1 polymer ?
#
loop_
_entity_poly.entity_id
_entity_poly.type
_entity_poly.pdbx_seq_one_letter_code
_entity_poly.pdbx_strand_id
1 'polypeptide(L)'
;MKNRVFFLPKFKPNVSSLPDSEQVWQLLEQAKGHIADIMEQAKQCIQHEPDTLAIILGYEDYFQSGAGHLNHGCVPQEIGVRYFVDVFANLTKGYENIVLIPGSIYLSVDKLEADNKPYRQNGSKNFNAEVYVQNVVPVFFAGKCIRLLKKGDYLSAHIKNPNHKQHCHRKTAISSEADFLHLLTSEECERLQVDVYHEDELEDKVKNCVMFGKTPLPGERQLLERFDLVDVDFFSPKFTIKGRSFGLEICADHQRAFLRKIPALSGLDIHLLSCYGQPQVYDGTHGSGFFIRAEHDSCSILDMRSQTYLDVKSCFEITRDNQKPQKTQALQRFFRMNSDRGPSRTAKHASVIAK
;
A
#
# COMPACT_ATOMS: atom_id res chain seq x y z
N MET A 1 -5.07 -5.44 -26.25
CA MET A 1 -5.51 -5.94 -24.93
C MET A 1 -6.43 -4.94 -24.26
N LYS A 2 -7.66 -5.35 -23.91
CA LYS A 2 -8.63 -4.58 -23.12
C LYS A 2 -8.42 -4.85 -21.63
N ASN A 3 -8.90 -3.97 -20.77
CA ASN A 3 -8.93 -4.21 -19.32
C ASN A 3 -10.37 -4.12 -18.81
N ARG A 4 -10.74 -5.01 -17.89
CA ARG A 4 -11.96 -4.89 -17.07
C ARG A 4 -11.55 -4.81 -15.60
N VAL A 5 -12.16 -3.91 -14.85
CA VAL A 5 -11.79 -3.66 -13.46
C VAL A 5 -12.96 -4.05 -12.56
N PHE A 6 -12.67 -4.82 -11.52
CA PHE A 6 -13.61 -5.28 -10.51
C PHE A 6 -13.10 -4.80 -9.15
N PHE A 7 -13.97 -4.16 -8.37
CA PHE A 7 -13.62 -3.73 -7.03
C PHE A 7 -14.14 -4.74 -6.03
N LEU A 8 -13.32 -5.10 -5.03
CA LEU A 8 -13.80 -5.94 -3.94
C LEU A 8 -14.79 -5.15 -3.07
N PRO A 9 -15.93 -5.75 -2.70
CA PRO A 9 -16.89 -5.09 -1.83
C PRO A 9 -16.31 -4.92 -0.43
N LYS A 10 -16.92 -4.04 0.38
CA LYS A 10 -16.58 -3.90 1.78
C LYS A 10 -16.64 -5.26 2.50
N PHE A 11 -15.51 -5.67 3.06
CA PHE A 11 -15.42 -6.83 3.94
C PHE A 11 -15.68 -6.43 5.39
N LYS A 12 -16.56 -7.17 6.05
CA LYS A 12 -16.87 -7.04 7.49
C LYS A 12 -16.78 -8.45 8.08
N PRO A 13 -15.64 -8.83 8.67
CA PRO A 13 -15.49 -10.17 9.20
C PRO A 13 -16.40 -10.38 10.41
N ASN A 14 -16.87 -11.61 10.56
CA ASN A 14 -17.53 -12.07 11.78
C ASN A 14 -16.59 -13.05 12.48
N VAL A 15 -15.67 -12.51 13.27
CA VAL A 15 -14.72 -13.32 14.05
C VAL A 15 -15.33 -13.59 15.42
N SER A 16 -15.66 -14.86 15.67
CA SER A 16 -16.15 -15.33 16.97
C SER A 16 -15.03 -15.34 18.01
N SER A 17 -15.38 -15.41 19.30
CA SER A 17 -14.44 -15.57 20.41
C SER A 17 -13.75 -16.94 20.37
N LEU A 18 -12.83 -17.11 19.44
CA LEU A 18 -12.00 -18.30 19.23
C LEU A 18 -10.58 -18.07 19.77
N PRO A 19 -9.74 -19.11 19.90
CA PRO A 19 -8.29 -18.92 20.09
C PRO A 19 -7.66 -18.12 18.93
N ASP A 20 -6.62 -17.34 19.21
CA ASP A 20 -6.04 -16.40 18.23
C ASP A 20 -5.66 -17.02 16.88
N SER A 21 -5.04 -18.20 16.90
CA SER A 21 -4.67 -18.88 15.66
C SER A 21 -5.90 -19.23 14.83
N GLU A 22 -7.00 -19.61 15.45
CA GLU A 22 -8.26 -19.91 14.77
C GLU A 22 -8.97 -18.65 14.28
N GLN A 23 -8.87 -17.54 15.01
CA GLN A 23 -9.39 -16.24 14.58
C GLN A 23 -8.69 -15.77 13.29
N VAL A 24 -7.36 -15.90 13.21
CA VAL A 24 -6.58 -15.57 12.01
C VAL A 24 -7.06 -16.39 10.81
N TRP A 25 -7.19 -17.70 10.96
CA TRP A 25 -7.65 -18.56 9.87
C TRP A 25 -9.09 -18.27 9.46
N GLN A 26 -9.98 -18.05 10.43
CA GLN A 26 -11.38 -17.69 10.17
C GLN A 26 -11.47 -16.37 9.37
N LEU A 27 -10.68 -15.36 9.74
CA LEU A 27 -10.59 -14.09 9.03
C LEU A 27 -10.18 -14.27 7.57
N LEU A 28 -9.10 -15.03 7.35
CA LEU A 28 -8.54 -15.26 6.02
C LEU A 28 -9.46 -16.10 5.13
N GLU A 29 -10.15 -17.11 5.68
CA GLU A 29 -11.09 -17.95 4.95
C GLU A 29 -12.38 -17.20 4.59
N GLN A 30 -12.90 -16.34 5.48
CA GLN A 30 -14.03 -15.46 5.15
C GLN A 30 -13.67 -14.49 4.01
N ALA A 31 -12.49 -13.86 4.08
CA ALA A 31 -12.01 -12.97 3.03
C ALA A 31 -11.84 -13.70 1.69
N LYS A 32 -11.29 -14.93 1.72
CA LYS A 32 -11.14 -15.79 0.55
C LYS A 32 -12.47 -16.12 -0.11
N GLY A 33 -13.52 -16.46 0.65
CA GLY A 33 -14.85 -16.71 0.11
C GLY A 33 -15.37 -15.51 -0.71
N HIS A 34 -15.29 -14.30 -0.13
CA HIS A 34 -15.70 -13.07 -0.81
C HIS A 34 -14.88 -12.80 -2.09
N ILE A 35 -13.57 -13.04 -2.04
CA ILE A 35 -12.68 -12.84 -3.18
C ILE A 35 -13.00 -13.86 -4.28
N ALA A 36 -13.24 -15.13 -3.94
CA ALA A 36 -13.54 -16.18 -4.89
C ALA A 36 -14.82 -15.90 -5.69
N ASP A 37 -15.86 -15.35 -5.05
CA ASP A 37 -17.10 -14.97 -5.73
C ASP A 37 -16.86 -13.89 -6.80
N ILE A 38 -16.06 -12.86 -6.48
CA ILE A 38 -15.70 -11.80 -7.43
C ILE A 38 -14.80 -12.35 -8.54
N MET A 39 -13.90 -13.28 -8.22
CA MET A 39 -13.06 -13.94 -9.23
C MET A 39 -13.88 -14.74 -10.25
N GLU A 40 -14.88 -15.50 -9.80
CA GLU A 40 -15.74 -16.27 -10.71
C GLU A 40 -16.61 -15.33 -11.57
N GLN A 41 -17.13 -14.23 -11.00
CA GLN A 41 -17.83 -13.20 -11.78
C GLN A 41 -16.93 -12.56 -12.84
N ALA A 42 -15.70 -12.21 -12.46
CA ALA A 42 -14.73 -11.60 -13.37
C ALA A 42 -14.39 -12.54 -14.52
N LYS A 43 -14.15 -13.82 -14.22
CA LYS A 43 -13.93 -14.88 -15.20
C LYS A 43 -15.10 -15.00 -16.18
N GLN A 44 -16.34 -15.11 -15.70
CA GLN A 44 -17.53 -15.19 -16.56
C GLN A 44 -17.65 -13.98 -17.48
N CYS A 45 -17.33 -12.78 -16.98
CA CYS A 45 -17.37 -11.54 -17.75
C CYS A 45 -16.36 -11.49 -18.90
N ILE A 46 -15.22 -12.18 -18.77
CA ILE A 46 -14.14 -12.15 -19.78
C ILE A 46 -13.99 -13.46 -20.55
N GLN A 47 -14.83 -14.47 -20.28
CA GLN A 47 -14.66 -15.82 -20.83
C GLN A 47 -14.67 -15.87 -22.37
N HIS A 48 -15.37 -14.93 -23.01
CA HIS A 48 -15.44 -14.79 -24.47
C HIS A 48 -14.55 -13.68 -25.01
N GLU A 49 -13.68 -13.11 -24.17
CA GLU A 49 -12.75 -12.02 -24.51
C GLU A 49 -11.32 -12.43 -24.15
N PRO A 50 -10.66 -13.30 -24.95
CA PRO A 50 -9.35 -13.85 -24.61
C PRO A 50 -8.24 -12.80 -24.49
N ASP A 51 -8.41 -11.64 -25.15
CA ASP A 51 -7.50 -10.48 -25.10
C ASP A 51 -7.87 -9.44 -24.01
N THR A 52 -8.75 -9.80 -23.07
CA THR A 52 -9.13 -8.96 -21.95
C THR A 52 -8.44 -9.41 -20.68
N LEU A 53 -7.76 -8.49 -20.01
CA LEU A 53 -7.24 -8.67 -18.66
C LEU A 53 -8.28 -8.17 -17.64
N ALA A 54 -8.70 -9.01 -16.70
CA ALA A 54 -9.45 -8.57 -15.54
C ALA A 54 -8.51 -8.18 -14.40
N ILE A 55 -8.79 -7.05 -13.76
CA ILE A 55 -8.07 -6.53 -12.61
C ILE A 55 -9.06 -6.52 -11.45
N ILE A 56 -8.84 -7.33 -10.43
CA ILE A 56 -9.61 -7.33 -9.20
C ILE A 56 -8.80 -6.55 -8.16
N LEU A 57 -9.37 -5.47 -7.63
CA LEU A 57 -8.69 -4.54 -6.73
C LEU A 57 -9.48 -4.33 -5.44
N GLY A 58 -8.85 -4.65 -4.31
CA GLY A 58 -9.31 -4.31 -2.97
C GLY A 58 -8.75 -2.98 -2.47
N TYR A 59 -9.39 -2.48 -1.41
CA TYR A 59 -9.03 -1.23 -0.75
C TYR A 59 -8.02 -1.48 0.40
N GLU A 60 -7.54 -0.38 0.98
CA GLU A 60 -6.62 -0.45 2.12
C GLU A 60 -7.28 -1.11 3.33
N ASP A 61 -6.53 -1.95 4.04
CA ASP A 61 -6.96 -2.67 5.23
C ASP A 61 -8.20 -3.54 4.96
N TYR A 62 -8.32 -4.06 3.73
CA TYR A 62 -9.40 -4.94 3.29
C TYR A 62 -9.65 -6.07 4.29
N PHE A 63 -8.57 -6.71 4.75
CA PHE A 63 -8.65 -7.86 5.65
C PHE A 63 -9.06 -7.50 7.08
N GLN A 64 -9.13 -6.21 7.43
CA GLN A 64 -9.50 -5.75 8.78
C GLN A 64 -8.65 -6.37 9.91
N SER A 65 -7.41 -6.80 9.60
CA SER A 65 -6.54 -7.46 10.59
C SER A 65 -6.22 -6.54 11.77
N GLY A 66 -6.12 -5.23 11.51
CA GLY A 66 -5.93 -4.14 12.47
C GLY A 66 -7.15 -3.73 13.30
N ALA A 67 -8.33 -4.34 13.09
CA ALA A 67 -9.60 -3.87 13.67
C ALA A 67 -9.93 -4.45 15.05
N GLY A 68 -8.93 -4.97 15.77
CA GLY A 68 -9.12 -5.56 17.12
C GLY A 68 -9.77 -6.94 17.12
N HIS A 69 -9.85 -7.60 15.95
CA HIS A 69 -10.35 -8.97 15.82
C HIS A 69 -9.33 -10.04 16.22
N LEU A 70 -8.08 -9.65 16.47
CA LEU A 70 -6.94 -10.53 16.75
C LEU A 70 -6.22 -10.00 18.00
N ASN A 71 -5.66 -10.85 18.86
CA ASN A 71 -5.02 -10.40 20.12
C ASN A 71 -3.87 -9.39 19.93
N HIS A 72 -3.10 -9.49 18.85
CA HIS A 72 -2.06 -8.50 18.49
C HIS A 72 -2.50 -7.55 17.37
N GLY A 73 -3.78 -7.55 17.01
CA GLY A 73 -4.36 -6.75 15.93
C GLY A 73 -3.68 -6.92 14.57
N CYS A 74 -2.98 -8.02 14.33
CA CYS A 74 -2.24 -8.30 13.09
C CYS A 74 -2.19 -9.80 12.82
N VAL A 75 -2.01 -10.17 11.55
CA VAL A 75 -1.81 -11.57 11.17
C VAL A 75 -0.33 -11.93 11.33
N PRO A 76 0.03 -13.03 12.03
CA PRO A 76 1.42 -13.46 12.11
C PRO A 76 2.04 -13.65 10.72
N GLN A 77 3.24 -13.10 10.50
CA GLN A 77 3.87 -13.04 9.17
C GLN A 77 3.94 -14.40 8.49
N GLU A 78 4.39 -15.44 9.21
CA GLU A 78 4.49 -16.80 8.67
C GLU A 78 3.13 -17.32 8.19
N ILE A 79 2.06 -17.08 8.94
CA ILE A 79 0.70 -17.50 8.56
C ILE A 79 0.24 -16.73 7.33
N GLY A 80 0.42 -15.41 7.32
CA GLY A 80 0.01 -14.55 6.20
C GLY A 80 0.71 -14.91 4.89
N VAL A 81 2.04 -15.00 4.90
CA VAL A 81 2.84 -15.35 3.70
C VAL A 81 2.49 -16.76 3.21
N ARG A 82 2.38 -17.74 4.11
CA ARG A 82 1.95 -19.10 3.75
C ARG A 82 0.57 -19.07 3.08
N TYR A 83 -0.38 -18.32 3.63
CA TYR A 83 -1.73 -18.22 3.07
C TYR A 83 -1.74 -17.58 1.68
N PHE A 84 -0.91 -16.56 1.45
CA PHE A 84 -0.76 -15.94 0.14
C PHE A 84 -0.32 -16.97 -0.91
N VAL A 85 0.63 -17.84 -0.58
CA VAL A 85 1.19 -18.82 -1.51
C VAL A 85 0.25 -20.03 -1.67
N ASP A 86 -0.18 -20.63 -0.57
CA ASP A 86 -0.91 -21.89 -0.60
C ASP A 86 -2.38 -21.71 -0.97
N VAL A 87 -2.96 -20.52 -0.76
CA VAL A 87 -4.39 -20.28 -0.97
C VAL A 87 -4.64 -19.24 -2.06
N PHE A 88 -4.21 -17.99 -1.88
CA PHE A 88 -4.55 -16.93 -2.84
C PHE A 88 -3.85 -17.06 -4.19
N ALA A 89 -2.57 -17.45 -4.21
CA ALA A 89 -1.89 -17.72 -5.47
C ALA A 89 -2.60 -18.87 -6.20
N ASN A 90 -2.92 -19.95 -5.50
CA ASN A 90 -3.66 -21.10 -6.07
C ASN A 90 -5.05 -20.73 -6.59
N LEU A 91 -5.76 -19.78 -5.98
CA LEU A 91 -7.04 -19.27 -6.52
C LEU A 91 -6.88 -18.69 -7.93
N THR A 92 -5.75 -18.06 -8.24
CA THR A 92 -5.48 -17.48 -9.58
C THR A 92 -4.95 -18.48 -10.61
N LYS A 93 -4.64 -19.72 -10.22
CA LYS A 93 -4.01 -20.74 -11.10
C LYS A 93 -4.88 -21.11 -12.30
N GLY A 94 -6.20 -21.09 -12.13
CA GLY A 94 -7.16 -21.38 -13.21
C GLY A 94 -7.49 -20.18 -14.10
N TYR A 95 -6.89 -19.01 -13.85
CA TYR A 95 -7.35 -17.74 -14.42
C TYR A 95 -6.19 -16.91 -15.00
N GLU A 96 -5.69 -17.32 -16.16
CA GLU A 96 -4.52 -16.70 -16.81
C GLU A 96 -4.71 -15.25 -17.28
N ASN A 97 -5.93 -14.72 -17.19
CA ASN A 97 -6.30 -13.35 -17.56
C ASN A 97 -6.79 -12.53 -16.36
N ILE A 98 -6.57 -12.98 -15.13
CA ILE A 98 -7.02 -12.28 -13.93
C ILE A 98 -5.83 -11.90 -13.06
N VAL A 99 -5.69 -10.61 -12.79
CA VAL A 99 -4.80 -10.06 -11.75
C VAL A 99 -5.63 -9.85 -10.50
N LEU A 100 -5.21 -10.45 -9.39
CA LEU A 100 -5.85 -10.28 -8.09
C LEU A 100 -4.96 -9.44 -7.18
N ILE A 101 -5.52 -8.34 -6.68
CA ILE A 101 -4.92 -7.48 -5.67
C ILE A 101 -5.97 -7.37 -4.56
N PRO A 102 -5.92 -8.21 -3.51
CA PRO A 102 -7.02 -8.32 -2.57
C PRO A 102 -7.18 -7.11 -1.64
N GLY A 103 -6.27 -6.14 -1.70
CA GLY A 103 -6.16 -5.04 -0.75
C GLY A 103 -5.07 -5.31 0.29
N SER A 104 -4.93 -4.39 1.25
CA SER A 104 -3.81 -4.44 2.19
C SER A 104 -4.13 -5.16 3.49
N ILE A 105 -3.09 -5.66 4.15
CA ILE A 105 -3.15 -6.45 5.38
C ILE A 105 -1.95 -6.18 6.26
N TYR A 106 -2.17 -6.13 7.58
CA TYR A 106 -1.09 -6.01 8.55
C TYR A 106 -0.51 -7.38 8.91
N LEU A 107 0.78 -7.55 8.67
CA LEU A 107 1.58 -8.70 9.10
C LEU A 107 2.43 -8.33 10.32
N SER A 108 2.56 -9.24 11.27
CA SER A 108 3.34 -9.00 12.50
C SER A 108 4.34 -10.11 12.84
N VAL A 109 5.36 -9.72 13.59
CA VAL A 109 6.31 -10.59 14.28
C VAL A 109 6.48 -10.04 15.70
N ASP A 110 6.52 -10.93 16.69
CA ASP A 110 6.80 -10.54 18.07
C ASP A 110 8.18 -9.89 18.18
N LYS A 111 8.31 -8.95 19.12
CA LYS A 111 9.61 -8.33 19.39
C LYS A 111 10.65 -9.39 19.75
N LEU A 112 11.87 -9.23 19.23
CA LEU A 112 13.01 -10.07 19.59
C LEU A 112 13.47 -9.79 21.03
N GLU A 113 13.82 -10.83 21.78
CA GLU A 113 14.33 -10.69 23.16
C GLU A 113 15.57 -9.77 23.26
N ALA A 114 16.42 -9.79 22.22
CA ALA A 114 17.62 -8.96 22.14
C ALA A 114 17.33 -7.46 21.92
N ASP A 115 16.11 -7.09 21.54
CA ASP A 115 15.75 -5.71 21.25
C ASP A 115 15.52 -4.89 22.53
N ASN A 116 16.53 -4.09 22.87
CA ASN A 116 16.47 -3.12 23.95
C ASN A 116 16.49 -1.67 23.44
N LYS A 117 16.23 -1.45 22.14
CA LYS A 117 16.27 -0.11 21.56
C LYS A 117 14.93 0.59 21.76
N PRO A 118 14.96 1.89 22.14
CA PRO A 118 13.75 2.69 22.10
C PRO A 118 13.38 3.02 20.65
N TYR A 119 12.09 3.06 20.39
CA TYR A 119 11.48 3.44 19.12
C TYR A 119 10.80 4.79 19.24
N ARG A 120 10.70 5.48 18.10
CA ARG A 120 9.92 6.70 17.95
C ARG A 120 9.14 6.63 16.65
N GLN A 121 7.84 6.87 16.70
CA GLN A 121 6.93 6.86 15.54
C GLN A 121 6.00 8.07 15.66
N ASN A 122 5.65 8.73 14.56
CA ASN A 122 4.63 9.80 14.56
C ASN A 122 4.89 10.96 15.53
N GLY A 123 6.16 11.30 15.72
CA GLY A 123 6.56 12.38 16.63
C GLY A 123 6.36 12.05 18.12
N SER A 124 5.94 10.83 18.45
CA SER A 124 5.69 10.34 19.81
C SER A 124 6.95 10.41 20.71
N LYS A 125 6.77 10.17 22.00
CA LYS A 125 7.90 9.95 22.93
C LYS A 125 8.52 8.59 22.64
N ASN A 126 9.77 8.40 23.07
CA ASN A 126 10.42 7.10 23.00
C ASN A 126 9.58 6.04 23.73
N PHE A 127 9.39 4.89 23.10
CA PHE A 127 8.71 3.73 23.67
C PHE A 127 9.46 2.44 23.33
N ASN A 128 9.18 1.36 24.05
CA ASN A 128 9.71 0.04 23.74
C ASN A 128 8.68 -0.70 22.88
N ALA A 129 9.12 -1.28 21.77
CA ALA A 129 8.26 -2.12 20.95
C ALA A 129 7.75 -3.32 21.75
N GLU A 130 6.54 -3.78 21.46
CA GLU A 130 6.02 -5.10 21.85
C GLU A 130 5.86 -6.00 20.61
N VAL A 131 5.54 -5.40 19.46
CA VAL A 131 5.32 -6.10 18.19
C VAL A 131 5.83 -5.28 17.02
N TYR A 132 6.40 -5.95 16.03
CA TYR A 132 6.82 -5.36 14.77
C TYR A 132 5.76 -5.63 13.71
N VAL A 133 5.44 -4.62 12.91
CA VAL A 133 4.32 -4.69 11.96
C VAL A 133 4.72 -4.13 10.60
N GLN A 134 4.20 -4.75 9.53
CA GLN A 134 4.20 -4.20 8.18
C GLN A 134 2.78 -4.23 7.61
N ASN A 135 2.36 -3.14 6.93
CA ASN A 135 1.16 -3.17 6.09
C ASN A 135 1.59 -3.50 4.65
N VAL A 136 1.05 -4.58 4.10
CA VAL A 136 1.45 -5.11 2.79
C VAL A 136 0.27 -5.30 1.85
N VAL A 137 0.52 -5.20 0.55
CA VAL A 137 -0.44 -5.58 -0.49
C VAL A 137 0.18 -6.66 -1.38
N PRO A 138 -0.33 -7.90 -1.32
CA PRO A 138 0.09 -8.92 -2.26
C PRO A 138 -0.56 -8.72 -3.64
N VAL A 139 0.14 -9.13 -4.69
CA VAL A 139 -0.37 -9.15 -6.07
C VAL A 139 -0.23 -10.56 -6.60
N PHE A 140 -1.34 -11.13 -7.08
CA PHE A 140 -1.38 -12.49 -7.60
C PHE A 140 -1.72 -12.51 -9.08
N PHE A 141 -1.05 -13.40 -9.81
CA PHE A 141 -1.31 -13.62 -11.22
C PHE A 141 -0.87 -15.04 -11.61
N ALA A 142 -1.73 -15.75 -12.34
CA ALA A 142 -1.44 -17.05 -12.93
C ALA A 142 -0.82 -18.08 -11.96
N GLY A 143 -1.39 -18.21 -10.76
CA GLY A 143 -0.94 -19.21 -9.79
C GLY A 143 0.22 -18.75 -8.90
N LYS A 144 0.66 -17.49 -8.99
CA LYS A 144 1.83 -16.97 -8.28
C LYS A 144 1.51 -15.69 -7.51
N CYS A 145 2.13 -15.54 -6.34
CA CYS A 145 2.32 -14.23 -5.72
C CYS A 145 3.47 -13.54 -6.45
N ILE A 146 3.16 -12.57 -7.30
CA ILE A 146 4.17 -11.93 -8.16
C ILE A 146 4.79 -10.70 -7.50
N ARG A 147 4.08 -10.05 -6.57
CA ARG A 147 4.59 -8.91 -5.80
C ARG A 147 4.03 -8.92 -4.38
N LEU A 148 4.77 -8.33 -3.46
CA LEU A 148 4.33 -8.00 -2.12
C LEU A 148 4.75 -6.57 -1.82
N LEU A 149 3.87 -5.60 -2.03
CA LEU A 149 4.19 -4.20 -1.79
C LEU A 149 4.15 -3.92 -0.30
N LYS A 150 5.07 -3.11 0.20
CA LYS A 150 5.12 -2.66 1.59
C LYS A 150 4.78 -1.18 1.66
N LYS A 151 3.78 -0.82 2.47
CA LYS A 151 3.42 0.58 2.74
C LYS A 151 4.53 1.23 3.54
N GLY A 152 4.89 2.47 3.22
CA GLY A 152 5.88 3.22 3.99
C GLY A 152 7.31 3.09 3.49
N ASP A 153 8.22 3.66 4.28
CA ASP A 153 9.65 3.67 3.96
C ASP A 153 10.44 2.88 5.02
N TYR A 154 11.74 2.76 4.82
CA TYR A 154 12.61 2.08 5.77
C TYR A 154 12.61 2.77 7.14
N LEU A 155 12.73 1.97 8.20
CA LEU A 155 13.12 2.44 9.52
C LEU A 155 14.46 3.16 9.45
N SER A 156 14.64 4.16 10.30
CA SER A 156 15.88 4.91 10.43
C SER A 156 16.53 4.69 11.79
N ALA A 157 17.81 4.35 11.80
CA ALA A 157 18.64 4.34 12.99
C ALA A 157 19.18 5.75 13.27
N HIS A 158 19.08 6.18 14.53
CA HIS A 158 19.77 7.36 15.03
C HIS A 158 21.04 6.94 15.77
N ILE A 159 22.18 7.26 15.17
CA ILE A 159 23.51 6.80 15.60
C ILE A 159 24.28 7.97 16.19
N LYS A 160 24.90 7.77 17.37
CA LYS A 160 25.85 8.72 17.98
C LYS A 160 27.03 8.90 17.04
N ASN A 161 27.43 10.15 16.79
CA ASN A 161 28.66 10.40 16.07
C ASN A 161 29.84 10.46 17.06
N PRO A 162 30.76 9.46 17.07
CA PRO A 162 31.86 9.44 18.02
C PRO A 162 32.87 10.59 17.79
N ASN A 163 32.87 11.22 16.62
CA ASN A 163 33.87 12.20 16.20
C ASN A 163 33.47 13.67 16.39
N HIS A 164 32.26 13.96 16.88
CA HIS A 164 31.81 15.35 17.05
C HIS A 164 31.46 15.67 18.51
N LYS A 165 32.13 16.70 19.06
CA LYS A 165 31.88 17.28 20.40
C LYS A 165 30.51 17.97 20.56
N GLN A 166 29.62 17.85 19.58
CA GLN A 166 28.25 18.37 19.62
C GLN A 166 27.30 17.32 19.07
N HIS A 167 26.11 17.21 19.69
CA HIS A 167 24.97 16.32 19.45
C HIS A 167 24.50 16.20 17.97
N CYS A 168 25.37 15.75 17.08
CA CYS A 168 25.06 15.54 15.68
C CYS A 168 24.81 14.05 15.49
N HIS A 169 23.54 13.66 15.51
CA HIS A 169 23.14 12.28 15.27
C HIS A 169 23.15 12.02 13.76
N ARG A 170 23.82 10.94 13.34
CA ARG A 170 23.67 10.45 11.96
C ARG A 170 22.40 9.62 11.90
N LYS A 171 21.65 9.80 10.82
CA LYS A 171 20.47 9.01 10.52
C LYS A 171 20.75 8.08 9.34
N THR A 172 20.45 6.80 9.50
CA THR A 172 20.73 5.78 8.47
C THR A 172 19.49 4.92 8.28
N ALA A 173 19.05 4.76 7.02
CA ALA A 173 17.96 3.85 6.68
C ALA A 173 18.39 2.38 6.86
N ILE A 174 17.48 1.54 7.35
CA ILE A 174 17.72 0.13 7.64
C ILE A 174 17.09 -0.70 6.53
N SER A 175 17.88 -0.99 5.49
CA SER A 175 17.40 -1.65 4.28
C SER A 175 17.44 -3.18 4.32
N SER A 176 18.10 -3.77 5.31
CA SER A 176 18.23 -5.22 5.44
C SER A 176 17.96 -5.71 6.86
N GLU A 177 17.57 -6.98 6.97
CA GLU A 177 17.42 -7.66 8.26
C GLU A 177 18.75 -7.73 9.02
N ALA A 178 19.86 -7.95 8.33
CA ALA A 178 21.20 -7.99 8.94
C ALA A 178 21.58 -6.64 9.58
N ASP A 179 21.28 -5.52 8.91
CA ASP A 179 21.49 -4.18 9.46
C ASP A 179 20.63 -3.97 10.71
N PHE A 180 19.36 -4.38 10.65
CA PHE A 180 18.45 -4.28 11.80
C PHE A 180 19.00 -5.04 13.01
N LEU A 181 19.35 -6.32 12.85
CA LEU A 181 19.88 -7.17 13.92
C LEU A 181 21.19 -6.62 14.49
N HIS A 182 22.08 -6.10 13.64
CA HIS A 182 23.32 -5.46 14.08
C HIS A 182 23.03 -4.22 14.94
N LEU A 183 22.09 -3.37 14.52
CA LEU A 183 21.73 -2.14 15.23
C LEU A 183 21.07 -2.38 16.59
N LEU A 184 20.38 -3.50 16.78
CA LEU A 184 19.80 -3.88 18.09
C LEU A 184 20.89 -4.04 19.18
N THR A 185 22.07 -4.50 18.78
CA THR A 185 23.20 -4.76 19.71
C THR A 185 24.26 -3.65 19.71
N SER A 186 24.25 -2.76 18.71
CA SER A 186 25.20 -1.65 18.60
C SER A 186 25.02 -0.61 19.71
N GLU A 187 26.07 -0.30 20.47
CA GLU A 187 26.07 0.77 21.47
C GLU A 187 25.94 2.17 20.86
N GLU A 188 26.33 2.32 19.59
CA GLU A 188 26.26 3.59 18.87
C GLU A 188 24.82 3.95 18.46
N CYS A 189 23.96 2.95 18.27
CA CYS A 189 22.55 3.16 17.95
C CYS A 189 21.77 3.56 19.21
N GLU A 190 21.29 4.79 19.25
CA GLU A 190 20.51 5.28 20.39
C GLU A 190 19.06 4.88 20.34
N ARG A 191 18.48 4.92 19.13
CA ARG A 191 17.06 4.69 18.91
C ARG A 191 16.77 4.39 17.45
N LEU A 192 15.62 3.77 17.23
CA LEU A 192 15.04 3.52 15.93
C LEU A 192 13.85 4.47 15.70
N GLN A 193 13.66 4.93 14.48
CA GLN A 193 12.64 5.91 14.14
C GLN A 193 11.86 5.52 12.88
N VAL A 194 10.54 5.69 12.95
CA VAL A 194 9.65 5.67 11.81
C VAL A 194 9.37 7.12 11.42
N ASP A 195 9.87 7.52 10.26
CA ASP A 195 9.92 8.92 9.86
C ASP A 195 8.67 9.43 9.17
N VAL A 196 7.96 8.53 8.50
CA VAL A 196 6.87 8.90 7.61
C VAL A 196 5.73 7.91 7.82
N TYR A 197 4.96 8.09 8.88
CA TYR A 197 3.84 7.18 9.18
C TYR A 197 2.61 7.86 9.82
N HIS A 198 2.31 9.10 9.42
CA HIS A 198 1.37 9.97 10.14
C HIS A 198 -0.13 9.59 10.06
N GLU A 199 -0.49 8.43 9.54
CA GLU A 199 -1.85 8.17 9.01
C GLU A 199 -2.50 6.86 9.49
N ASP A 200 -1.92 6.15 10.46
CA ASP A 200 -2.46 4.85 10.86
C ASP A 200 -2.97 4.85 12.30
N GLU A 201 -4.23 4.44 12.44
CA GLU A 201 -4.91 4.22 13.72
C GLU A 201 -4.47 2.91 14.40
N LEU A 202 -3.61 2.10 13.76
CA LEU A 202 -3.16 0.85 14.33
C LEU A 202 -2.47 1.04 15.69
N GLU A 203 -1.73 2.13 15.90
CA GLU A 203 -1.11 2.45 17.20
C GLU A 203 -2.15 2.63 18.32
N ASP A 204 -3.34 3.14 17.98
CA ASP A 204 -4.44 3.31 18.94
C ASP A 204 -5.08 1.97 19.32
N LYS A 205 -4.90 0.95 18.47
CA LYS A 205 -5.54 -0.38 18.59
C LYS A 205 -4.57 -1.44 19.11
N VAL A 206 -3.30 -1.34 18.75
CA VAL A 206 -2.22 -2.27 19.09
C VAL A 206 -1.15 -1.51 19.84
N LYS A 207 -1.13 -1.73 21.15
CA LYS A 207 -0.19 -1.06 22.05
C LYS A 207 1.26 -1.35 21.64
N ASN A 208 2.10 -0.31 21.66
CA ASN A 208 3.54 -0.42 21.46
C ASN A 208 3.94 -1.13 20.14
N CYS A 209 3.09 -1.08 19.12
CA CYS A 209 3.45 -1.58 17.79
C CYS A 209 4.43 -0.63 17.10
N VAL A 210 5.32 -1.18 16.29
CA VAL A 210 6.25 -0.41 15.46
C VAL A 210 6.07 -0.81 14.00
N MET A 211 5.92 0.20 13.14
CA MET A 211 5.73 0.00 11.72
C MET A 211 7.06 -0.01 10.99
N PHE A 212 7.41 -1.17 10.42
CA PHE A 212 8.71 -1.40 9.78
C PHE A 212 8.78 -0.86 8.36
N GLY A 213 7.63 -0.57 7.75
CA GLY A 213 7.53 -0.14 6.37
C GLY A 213 8.29 -1.09 5.44
N LYS A 214 9.31 -0.57 4.74
CA LYS A 214 10.15 -1.38 3.82
C LYS A 214 11.24 -2.18 4.50
N THR A 215 11.59 -1.88 5.76
CA THR A 215 12.58 -2.67 6.50
C THR A 215 12.05 -4.09 6.69
N PRO A 216 12.83 -5.13 6.34
CA PRO A 216 12.41 -6.52 6.55
C PRO A 216 12.09 -6.81 8.01
N LEU A 217 11.01 -7.56 8.25
CA LEU A 217 10.76 -8.12 9.58
C LEU A 217 11.78 -9.24 9.87
N PRO A 218 12.09 -9.54 11.14
CA PRO A 218 12.93 -10.69 11.49
C PRO A 218 12.39 -12.00 10.91
N GLY A 219 13.27 -12.79 10.29
CA GLY A 219 12.94 -14.07 9.65
C GLY A 219 12.30 -13.93 8.26
N GLU A 220 11.98 -12.73 7.78
CA GLU A 220 11.28 -12.51 6.51
C GLU A 220 12.05 -13.13 5.33
N ARG A 221 13.37 -12.97 5.28
CA ARG A 221 14.16 -13.51 4.18
C ARG A 221 14.07 -15.04 4.09
N GLN A 222 14.26 -15.72 5.22
CA GLN A 222 14.21 -17.19 5.28
C GLN A 222 12.81 -17.70 4.95
N LEU A 223 11.78 -16.98 5.38
CA LEU A 223 10.39 -17.27 5.06
C LEU A 223 10.13 -17.16 3.55
N LEU A 224 10.59 -16.08 2.91
CA LEU A 224 10.43 -15.90 1.47
C LEU A 224 11.24 -16.91 0.66
N GLU A 225 12.45 -17.28 1.11
CA GLU A 225 13.26 -18.35 0.51
C GLU A 225 12.53 -19.70 0.56
N ARG A 226 11.85 -20.02 1.67
CA ARG A 226 11.08 -21.27 1.83
C ARG A 226 9.93 -21.39 0.81
N PHE A 227 9.35 -20.27 0.39
CA PHE A 227 8.23 -20.22 -0.55
C PHE A 227 8.62 -19.81 -1.98
N ASP A 228 9.92 -19.76 -2.30
CA ASP A 228 10.42 -19.36 -3.63
C ASP A 228 9.95 -17.94 -4.07
N LEU A 229 9.94 -17.00 -3.12
CA LEU A 229 9.52 -15.61 -3.32
C LEU A 229 10.71 -14.62 -3.40
N VAL A 230 11.91 -15.09 -3.70
CA VAL A 230 13.16 -14.31 -3.70
C VAL A 230 13.45 -13.59 -5.03
N ASP A 231 12.42 -13.02 -5.65
CA ASP A 231 12.57 -12.20 -6.85
C ASP A 231 13.16 -10.82 -6.51
N VAL A 232 14.11 -10.33 -7.33
CA VAL A 232 14.80 -9.04 -7.12
C VAL A 232 13.82 -7.87 -7.03
N ASP A 233 12.70 -7.95 -7.75
CA ASP A 233 11.67 -6.91 -7.81
C ASP A 233 10.41 -7.28 -7.00
N PHE A 234 10.48 -8.28 -6.10
CA PHE A 234 9.30 -8.79 -5.38
C PHE A 234 8.57 -7.69 -4.59
N PHE A 235 9.32 -6.77 -3.98
CA PHE A 235 8.75 -5.63 -3.24
C PHE A 235 8.56 -4.37 -4.09
N SER A 236 8.84 -4.43 -5.40
CA SER A 236 8.72 -3.27 -6.28
C SER A 236 7.25 -2.87 -6.44
N PRO A 237 6.93 -1.56 -6.32
CA PRO A 237 5.58 -1.07 -6.59
C PRO A 237 5.22 -1.13 -8.08
N LYS A 238 6.21 -1.43 -8.95
CA LYS A 238 6.04 -1.56 -10.40
C LYS A 238 6.14 -3.02 -10.83
N PHE A 239 5.26 -3.42 -11.73
CA PHE A 239 5.27 -4.77 -12.32
C PHE A 239 4.69 -4.75 -13.73
N THR A 240 4.96 -5.82 -14.49
CA THR A 240 4.47 -5.96 -15.87
C THR A 240 3.68 -7.25 -16.02
N ILE A 241 2.47 -7.15 -16.57
CA ILE A 241 1.62 -8.30 -16.89
C ILE A 241 1.17 -8.18 -18.34
N LYS A 242 1.42 -9.22 -19.14
CA LYS A 242 1.07 -9.27 -20.57
C LYS A 242 1.47 -8.01 -21.35
N GLY A 243 2.68 -7.51 -21.10
CA GLY A 243 3.24 -6.33 -21.75
C GLY A 243 2.66 -4.99 -21.29
N ARG A 244 1.83 -4.96 -20.24
CA ARG A 244 1.33 -3.72 -19.60
C ARG A 244 2.07 -3.44 -18.31
N SER A 245 2.49 -2.19 -18.16
CA SER A 245 3.15 -1.68 -16.96
C SER A 245 2.13 -1.18 -15.94
N PHE A 246 2.24 -1.71 -14.73
CA PHE A 246 1.43 -1.35 -13.58
C PHE A 246 2.29 -0.65 -12.54
N GLY A 247 1.70 0.31 -11.85
CA GLY A 247 2.21 0.86 -10.60
C GLY A 247 1.11 0.80 -9.55
N LEU A 248 1.43 0.35 -8.35
CA LEU A 248 0.50 0.25 -7.24
C LEU A 248 1.05 1.00 -6.02
N GLU A 249 0.20 1.80 -5.40
CA GLU A 249 0.50 2.53 -4.17
C GLU A 249 -0.56 2.26 -3.09
N ILE A 250 -0.14 2.37 -1.83
CA ILE A 250 -0.99 2.13 -0.66
C ILE A 250 -1.14 3.44 0.11
N CYS A 251 -2.37 3.95 0.18
CA CYS A 251 -2.76 5.06 1.05
C CYS A 251 -1.82 6.27 0.94
N ALA A 252 -1.19 6.64 2.05
CA ALA A 252 -0.22 7.71 2.24
C ALA A 252 0.93 7.69 1.23
N ASP A 253 1.31 6.54 0.67
CA ASP A 253 2.41 6.45 -0.32
C ASP A 253 2.16 7.42 -1.48
N HIS A 254 0.92 7.48 -1.98
CA HIS A 254 0.55 8.37 -3.07
C HIS A 254 0.75 9.84 -2.71
N GLN A 255 0.27 10.25 -1.54
CA GLN A 255 0.42 11.63 -1.07
C GLN A 255 1.88 11.98 -0.79
N ARG A 256 2.68 11.03 -0.29
CA ARG A 256 4.12 11.22 -0.07
C ARG A 256 4.88 11.37 -1.37
N ALA A 257 4.53 10.57 -2.38
CA ALA A 257 5.07 10.71 -3.73
C ALA A 257 4.72 12.07 -4.34
N PHE A 258 3.46 12.51 -4.21
CA PHE A 258 3.01 13.83 -4.63
C PHE A 258 3.81 14.96 -3.95
N LEU A 259 4.06 14.84 -2.64
CA LEU A 259 4.88 15.78 -1.87
C LEU A 259 6.39 15.61 -2.07
N ARG A 260 6.83 14.72 -2.97
CA ARG A 260 8.23 14.41 -3.26
C ARG A 260 9.04 13.94 -2.05
N LYS A 261 8.36 13.32 -1.07
CA LYS A 261 8.99 12.68 0.09
C LYS A 261 9.50 11.28 -0.25
N ILE A 262 8.85 10.60 -1.18
CA ILE A 262 9.30 9.36 -1.80
C ILE A 262 9.25 9.52 -3.33
N PRO A 263 9.96 8.68 -4.11
CA PRO A 263 9.90 8.74 -5.56
C PRO A 263 8.49 8.49 -6.09
N ALA A 264 8.02 9.35 -7.01
CA ALA A 264 6.77 9.14 -7.71
C ALA A 264 6.91 8.04 -8.77
N LEU A 265 5.86 7.24 -8.93
CA LEU A 265 5.77 6.27 -10.01
C LEU A 265 5.64 6.99 -11.36
N SER A 266 6.22 6.41 -12.40
CA SER A 266 6.21 6.98 -13.74
C SER A 266 6.31 5.89 -14.81
N GLY A 267 5.89 6.22 -16.03
CA GLY A 267 5.94 5.30 -17.17
C GLY A 267 5.04 4.08 -16.98
N LEU A 268 3.79 4.32 -16.56
CA LEU A 268 2.78 3.29 -16.31
C LEU A 268 1.69 3.32 -17.40
N ASP A 269 1.19 2.15 -17.79
CA ASP A 269 -0.08 2.03 -18.51
C ASP A 269 -1.26 2.17 -17.53
N ILE A 270 -1.09 1.64 -16.32
CA ILE A 270 -2.13 1.56 -15.29
C ILE A 270 -1.52 1.94 -13.94
N HIS A 271 -2.06 2.99 -13.34
CA HIS A 271 -1.71 3.45 -12.00
C HIS A 271 -2.85 3.07 -11.04
N LEU A 272 -2.56 2.19 -10.10
CA LEU A 272 -3.49 1.64 -9.11
C LEU A 272 -3.23 2.29 -7.76
N LEU A 273 -4.31 2.66 -7.06
CA LEU A 273 -4.25 3.17 -5.70
C LEU A 273 -5.24 2.41 -4.83
N SER A 274 -4.74 1.80 -3.76
CA SER A 274 -5.53 1.21 -2.68
C SER A 274 -5.44 2.13 -1.47
N CYS A 275 -6.54 2.79 -1.06
CA CYS A 275 -6.45 3.86 -0.05
C CYS A 275 -7.70 4.01 0.82
N TYR A 276 -7.53 4.74 1.91
CA TYR A 276 -8.61 5.37 2.68
C TYR A 276 -8.65 6.89 2.40
N GLY A 277 -9.83 7.42 2.03
CA GLY A 277 -10.02 8.84 1.76
C GLY A 277 -9.71 9.29 0.32
N GLN A 278 -9.77 10.61 0.09
CA GLN A 278 -9.54 11.25 -1.21
C GLN A 278 -8.18 11.98 -1.25
N PRO A 279 -7.06 11.28 -1.48
CA PRO A 279 -5.76 11.93 -1.62
C PRO A 279 -5.70 12.81 -2.87
N GLN A 280 -4.83 13.82 -2.84
CA GLN A 280 -4.50 14.61 -4.03
C GLN A 280 -3.84 13.70 -5.07
N VAL A 281 -4.35 13.73 -6.29
CA VAL A 281 -3.96 12.80 -7.36
C VAL A 281 -2.71 13.30 -8.10
N TYR A 282 -1.72 12.41 -8.30
CA TYR A 282 -0.67 12.58 -9.30
C TYR A 282 -0.72 11.49 -10.36
N ASP A 283 -0.19 11.81 -11.55
CA ASP A 283 -0.27 10.96 -12.72
C ASP A 283 1.04 10.24 -13.04
N GLY A 284 1.16 9.00 -12.56
CA GLY A 284 2.26 8.10 -12.94
C GLY A 284 2.17 7.56 -14.38
N THR A 285 1.08 7.82 -15.11
CA THR A 285 0.88 7.39 -16.51
C THR A 285 1.29 8.45 -17.53
N HIS A 286 1.67 9.65 -17.08
CA HIS A 286 2.01 10.80 -17.92
C HIS A 286 0.95 11.13 -18.99
N GLY A 287 -0.32 11.13 -18.61
CA GLY A 287 -1.46 11.51 -19.44
C GLY A 287 -1.89 10.42 -20.43
N SER A 288 -1.35 9.21 -20.31
CA SER A 288 -1.48 8.18 -21.36
C SER A 288 -2.14 6.88 -20.91
N GLY A 289 -2.47 6.73 -19.63
CA GLY A 289 -3.00 5.50 -19.07
C GLY A 289 -4.28 5.70 -18.25
N PHE A 290 -4.52 4.77 -17.33
CA PHE A 290 -5.63 4.82 -16.40
C PHE A 290 -5.14 5.02 -14.98
N PHE A 291 -5.84 5.87 -14.22
CA PHE A 291 -5.71 5.94 -12.77
C PHE A 291 -6.92 5.28 -12.13
N ILE A 292 -6.70 4.20 -11.40
CA ILE A 292 -7.75 3.38 -10.77
C ILE A 292 -7.60 3.49 -9.27
N ARG A 293 -8.65 3.95 -8.59
CA ARG A 293 -8.68 4.07 -7.14
C ARG A 293 -9.70 3.12 -6.54
N ALA A 294 -9.24 2.26 -5.64
CA ALA A 294 -10.09 1.48 -4.74
C ALA A 294 -10.03 2.11 -3.34
N GLU A 295 -11.15 2.68 -2.94
CA GLU A 295 -11.38 3.15 -1.57
C GLU A 295 -12.62 2.45 -1.02
N HIS A 296 -12.62 2.29 0.30
CA HIS A 296 -13.65 1.59 1.05
C HIS A 296 -15.09 2.06 0.75
N ASP A 297 -15.32 3.38 0.58
CA ASP A 297 -16.63 3.96 0.32
C ASP A 297 -16.82 4.45 -1.12
N SER A 298 -15.75 4.51 -1.91
CA SER A 298 -15.82 4.98 -3.29
C SER A 298 -14.74 4.35 -4.16
N CYS A 299 -15.11 3.97 -5.37
CA CYS A 299 -14.15 3.46 -6.35
C CYS A 299 -14.25 4.31 -7.62
N SER A 300 -13.13 4.53 -8.30
CA SER A 300 -13.09 5.35 -9.51
C SER A 300 -12.07 4.86 -10.51
N ILE A 301 -12.36 5.11 -11.78
CA ILE A 301 -11.46 4.88 -12.91
C ILE A 301 -11.41 6.18 -13.70
N LEU A 302 -10.23 6.78 -13.79
CA LEU A 302 -9.96 7.99 -14.55
C LEU A 302 -9.11 7.64 -15.76
N ASP A 303 -9.62 7.94 -16.95
CA ASP A 303 -8.82 7.92 -18.18
C ASP A 303 -8.00 9.20 -18.25
N MET A 304 -6.68 9.07 -18.13
CA MET A 304 -5.75 10.21 -18.09
C MET A 304 -5.59 10.89 -19.46
N ARG A 305 -5.96 10.23 -20.56
CA ARG A 305 -5.93 10.83 -21.90
C ARG A 305 -7.08 11.79 -22.11
N SER A 306 -8.29 11.32 -21.80
CA SER A 306 -9.52 12.09 -21.98
C SER A 306 -9.84 12.98 -20.78
N GLN A 307 -9.19 12.75 -19.63
CA GLN A 307 -9.48 13.41 -18.36
C GLN A 307 -10.93 13.20 -17.93
N THR A 308 -11.46 12.00 -18.19
CA THR A 308 -12.85 11.63 -17.86
C THR A 308 -12.92 10.45 -16.91
N TYR A 309 -13.83 10.54 -15.95
CA TYR A 309 -14.19 9.42 -15.10
C TYR A 309 -15.06 8.45 -15.90
N LEU A 310 -14.68 7.18 -15.87
CA LEU A 310 -15.48 6.09 -16.39
C LEU A 310 -16.49 5.67 -15.32
N ASP A 311 -17.70 5.32 -15.76
CA ASP A 311 -18.74 4.86 -14.84
C ASP A 311 -18.33 3.52 -14.22
N VAL A 312 -18.36 3.46 -12.89
CA VAL A 312 -18.06 2.26 -12.10
C VAL A 312 -19.33 1.44 -11.86
N LYS A 313 -20.51 1.92 -12.29
CA LYS A 313 -21.82 1.29 -12.04
C LYS A 313 -22.10 -0.04 -12.75
N SER A 314 -21.11 -0.73 -13.30
CA SER A 314 -21.37 -1.99 -13.99
C SER A 314 -20.27 -3.05 -13.87
N CYS A 315 -20.53 -4.03 -13.01
CA CYS A 315 -20.31 -5.44 -13.38
C CYS A 315 -21.39 -5.94 -14.38
N PHE A 316 -21.87 -5.10 -15.32
CA PHE A 316 -22.88 -5.45 -16.34
C PHE A 316 -22.72 -4.57 -17.59
N GLU A 317 -22.19 -5.15 -18.67
CA GLU A 317 -22.17 -4.64 -20.05
C GLU A 317 -21.63 -3.21 -20.30
N ILE A 318 -20.45 -3.14 -20.91
CA ILE A 318 -20.12 -2.02 -21.81
C ILE A 318 -20.67 -2.38 -23.19
N THR A 319 -21.94 -2.09 -23.43
CA THR A 319 -22.46 -1.91 -24.79
C THR A 319 -22.51 -0.41 -25.08
N ARG A 320 -22.02 -0.03 -26.26
CA ARG A 320 -22.11 1.34 -26.76
C ARG A 320 -23.59 1.67 -26.92
N ASP A 321 -24.13 2.52 -26.05
CA ASP A 321 -25.18 3.43 -26.48
C ASP A 321 -25.14 4.77 -25.75
N ASN A 322 -25.36 5.80 -26.54
CA ASN A 322 -25.19 7.21 -26.22
C ASN A 322 -26.19 7.67 -25.15
N GLN A 323 -25.74 7.92 -23.91
CA GLN A 323 -26.38 8.92 -23.04
C GLN A 323 -25.33 9.71 -22.25
N LYS A 324 -25.38 11.04 -22.40
CA LYS A 324 -24.53 12.01 -21.69
C LYS A 324 -24.84 11.99 -20.18
N PRO A 325 -23.85 11.83 -19.29
CA PRO A 325 -24.04 12.14 -17.89
C PRO A 325 -23.93 13.65 -17.65
N GLN A 326 -24.86 14.17 -16.85
CA GLN A 326 -24.90 15.55 -16.39
C GLN A 326 -23.65 15.90 -15.57
N LYS A 327 -23.19 17.14 -15.73
CA LYS A 327 -22.07 17.76 -15.00
C LYS A 327 -22.33 17.76 -13.49
N THR A 328 -21.46 17.13 -12.71
CA THR A 328 -21.43 17.30 -11.25
C THR A 328 -20.06 17.81 -10.79
N GLN A 329 -19.98 19.13 -10.63
CA GLN A 329 -19.22 19.99 -9.70
C GLN A 329 -17.79 19.66 -9.20
N ALA A 330 -17.18 18.49 -9.43
CA ALA A 330 -15.80 18.20 -9.00
C ALA A 330 -14.74 18.92 -9.87
N LEU A 331 -15.05 19.14 -11.16
CA LEU A 331 -14.16 19.78 -12.14
C LEU A 331 -13.95 21.30 -11.90
N GLN A 332 -14.86 21.99 -11.21
CA GLN A 332 -14.73 23.44 -10.99
C GLN A 332 -13.70 23.80 -9.91
N ARG A 333 -13.35 22.88 -9.00
CA ARG A 333 -12.26 23.09 -8.03
C ARG A 333 -10.87 22.82 -8.64
N PHE A 334 -10.78 21.98 -9.66
CA PHE A 334 -9.50 21.61 -10.29
C PHE A 334 -8.93 22.75 -11.14
N PHE A 335 -9.76 23.47 -11.91
CA PHE A 335 -9.27 24.54 -12.79
C PHE A 335 -9.10 25.91 -12.12
N ARG A 336 -9.73 26.18 -10.96
CA ARG A 336 -9.55 27.47 -10.24
C ARG A 336 -8.21 27.59 -9.51
N MET A 337 -7.57 26.49 -9.12
CA MET A 337 -6.28 26.55 -8.42
C MET A 337 -5.07 26.80 -9.34
N ASN A 338 -5.24 26.64 -10.65
CA ASN A 338 -4.17 26.85 -11.64
C ASN A 338 -4.29 28.17 -12.43
N SER A 339 -5.37 28.95 -12.26
CA SER A 339 -5.53 30.27 -12.89
C SER A 339 -5.12 31.45 -12.01
N ASP A 340 -5.04 31.27 -10.68
CA ASP A 340 -4.91 32.40 -9.73
C ASP A 340 -3.47 32.67 -9.25
N ARG A 341 -2.45 32.08 -9.90
CA ARG A 341 -1.05 32.53 -9.70
C ARG A 341 -0.70 33.65 -10.69
N GLY A 342 -1.32 34.81 -10.47
CA GLY A 342 -0.76 36.10 -10.89
C GLY A 342 0.51 36.45 -10.09
N PRO A 343 1.34 37.39 -10.59
CA PRO A 343 2.70 37.57 -10.09
C PRO A 343 2.73 38.10 -8.65
N SER A 344 3.56 37.44 -7.84
CA SER A 344 3.90 37.79 -6.46
C SER A 344 4.22 39.29 -6.31
N ARG A 345 3.42 39.98 -5.50
CA ARG A 345 3.73 41.31 -4.95
C ARG A 345 3.95 41.20 -3.45
N THR A 346 5.17 40.91 -3.05
CA THR A 346 5.72 41.30 -1.75
C THR A 346 7.10 41.91 -1.95
N ALA A 347 7.12 43.14 -2.46
CA ALA A 347 8.24 44.05 -2.27
C ALA A 347 7.64 45.40 -1.86
N LYS A 348 7.74 45.72 -0.57
CA LYS A 348 7.70 47.09 -0.04
C LYS A 348 8.11 47.06 1.44
N HIS A 349 9.43 47.16 1.65
CA HIS A 349 9.94 47.94 2.76
C HIS A 349 10.67 49.16 2.16
N ALA A 350 10.27 50.30 2.71
CA ALA A 350 10.83 51.65 2.73
C ALA A 350 12.05 52.00 1.86
N SER A 351 11.86 53.12 1.16
CA SER A 351 12.79 54.06 0.52
C SER A 351 13.81 54.73 1.46
N VAL A 352 14.71 55.53 0.82
CA VAL A 352 15.56 56.67 1.32
C VAL A 352 17.05 56.23 1.35
N ILE A 353 18.06 56.75 0.60
CA ILE A 353 18.41 58.11 0.10
C ILE A 353 19.20 58.04 -1.23
N ALA A 354 19.15 59.17 -1.94
CA ALA A 354 19.75 59.54 -3.21
C ALA A 354 21.29 59.66 -3.32
N LYS A 355 21.71 59.67 -4.59
CA LYS A 355 23.00 59.94 -5.25
C LYS A 355 23.90 58.76 -5.53
#